data_AF-A0A3N2DDM6-F1
#
_entry.id   AF-A0A3N2DDM6-F1
#
_cell.length_a   1.000
_cell.length_b   1.000
_cell.length_c   1.000
_cell.angle_alpha   90.00
_cell.angle_beta   90.00
_cell.angle_gamma   90.00
#
_symmetry.space_group_name_H-M   'P 1'
#
loop_
_entity.id
_entity.type
_entity.pdbx_description
1 polymer ?
#
loop_
_entity_poly.entity_id
_entity_poly.type
_entity_poly.pdbx_seq_one_letter_code
_entity_poly.pdbx_strand_id
1 'polypeptide(L)'
;MKMKIFLATALILSASLSSATTVTINDPAGPPSYHTNSSSSGPELHIVSVYETRSDHSFGDHPQGTANVHIVNGGSAPITLVLSSYEPTLWNFSIDSGVVIDQVILNGYHDQEAQGIDSGLIVNKYGVGNYFAACAFTWPSDTQGCNTPGLVSASEDFTGLELTSFSAAYRATDFTVVTSHIPVPAAAWLFGSAIIGLAGLKKKLT
;
A
#
# COMPACT_ATOMS: atom_id res chain seq x y z
N MET A 1 -28.04 -54.96 20.79
CA MET A 1 -28.06 -53.56 21.29
C MET A 1 -27.44 -52.68 20.21
N LYS A 2 -28.24 -51.85 19.52
CA LYS A 2 -27.79 -51.04 18.37
C LYS A 2 -27.36 -49.65 18.85
N MET A 3 -26.08 -49.32 18.75
CA MET A 3 -25.55 -48.00 19.10
C MET A 3 -25.54 -47.12 17.83
N LYS A 4 -26.40 -46.09 17.81
CA LYS A 4 -26.42 -45.06 16.76
C LYS A 4 -25.44 -43.96 17.17
N ILE A 5 -24.34 -43.81 16.43
CA ILE A 5 -23.42 -42.68 16.57
C ILE A 5 -23.99 -41.55 15.70
N PHE A 6 -24.44 -40.46 16.33
CA PHE A 6 -24.73 -39.20 15.65
C PHE A 6 -23.42 -38.40 15.56
N LEU A 7 -22.94 -38.14 14.35
CA LEU A 7 -21.82 -37.24 14.10
C LEU A 7 -22.40 -35.84 13.83
N ALA A 8 -22.32 -34.96 14.81
CA ALA A 8 -22.66 -33.55 14.65
C ALA A 8 -21.49 -32.85 13.94
N THR A 9 -21.71 -32.42 12.70
CA THR A 9 -20.73 -31.62 11.94
C THR A 9 -20.91 -30.16 12.35
N ALA A 10 -20.01 -29.64 13.18
CA ALA A 10 -19.98 -28.22 13.52
C ALA A 10 -19.30 -27.44 12.38
N LEU A 11 -20.09 -26.77 11.55
CA LEU A 11 -19.61 -25.83 10.54
C LEU A 11 -19.31 -24.50 11.26
N ILE A 12 -18.07 -24.28 11.69
CA ILE A 12 -17.64 -22.97 12.22
C ILE A 12 -17.32 -22.08 11.02
N LEU A 13 -18.27 -21.22 10.66
CA LEU A 13 -18.07 -20.18 9.65
C LEU A 13 -17.41 -18.98 10.34
N SER A 14 -16.08 -18.98 10.43
CA SER A 14 -15.32 -17.80 10.83
C SER A 14 -15.27 -16.83 9.65
N ALA A 15 -16.19 -15.87 9.60
CA ALA A 15 -16.09 -14.72 8.70
C ALA A 15 -14.96 -13.83 9.21
N SER A 16 -13.78 -13.95 8.61
CA SER A 16 -12.65 -13.11 8.95
C SER A 16 -12.78 -11.81 8.16
N LEU A 17 -13.13 -10.72 8.85
CA LEU A 17 -13.22 -9.39 8.24
C LEU A 17 -11.81 -8.96 7.81
N SER A 18 -11.59 -8.84 6.49
CA SER A 18 -10.44 -8.13 5.96
C SER A 18 -10.74 -6.62 6.05
N SER A 19 -9.86 -5.86 6.70
CA SER A 19 -9.91 -4.40 6.66
C SER A 19 -9.02 -3.93 5.52
N ALA A 20 -9.53 -3.08 4.63
CA ALA A 20 -8.76 -2.53 3.51
C ALA A 20 -7.56 -1.70 3.99
N THR A 21 -6.48 -1.68 3.19
CA THR A 21 -5.35 -0.81 3.48
C THR A 21 -5.80 0.65 3.49
N THR A 22 -5.37 1.40 4.50
CA THR A 22 -5.74 2.80 4.69
C THR A 22 -4.51 3.68 4.71
N VAL A 23 -4.55 4.81 3.99
CA VAL A 23 -3.48 5.79 3.99
C VAL A 23 -3.96 7.08 4.63
N THR A 24 -3.29 7.50 5.71
CA THR A 24 -3.57 8.73 6.46
C THR A 24 -2.45 9.74 6.27
N ILE A 25 -2.81 10.99 6.02
CA ILE A 25 -1.90 12.14 6.09
C ILE A 25 -2.04 12.74 7.48
N ASN A 26 -0.97 12.69 8.27
CA ASN A 26 -1.04 12.99 9.71
C ASN A 26 -0.95 14.49 9.99
N ASP A 27 -0.33 15.27 9.11
CA ASP A 27 -0.05 16.70 9.30
C ASP A 27 -0.36 17.58 8.06
N PRO A 28 -1.51 17.41 7.38
CA PRO A 28 -1.79 18.17 6.17
C PRO A 28 -1.90 19.67 6.47
N ALA A 29 -1.11 20.48 5.78
CA ALA A 29 -1.26 21.92 5.75
C ALA A 29 -2.37 22.28 4.75
N GLY A 30 -3.60 22.33 5.26
CA GLY A 30 -4.81 22.56 4.49
C GLY A 30 -5.64 21.27 4.31
N PRO A 31 -6.75 21.33 3.57
CA PRO A 31 -7.60 20.17 3.36
C PRO A 31 -6.87 19.09 2.53
N PRO A 32 -6.70 17.86 3.05
CA PRO A 32 -6.21 16.75 2.25
C PRO A 32 -7.25 16.30 1.22
N SER A 33 -6.79 15.59 0.19
CA SER A 33 -7.58 15.02 -0.88
C SER A 33 -7.41 13.50 -0.90
N TYR A 34 -8.52 12.78 -0.95
CA TYR A 34 -8.53 11.32 -0.88
C TYR A 34 -9.41 10.73 -1.98
N HIS A 35 -9.01 9.56 -2.46
CA HIS A 35 -9.83 8.67 -3.28
C HIS A 35 -9.51 7.22 -2.91
N THR A 36 -10.54 6.38 -2.88
CA THR A 36 -10.40 4.94 -2.64
C THR A 36 -11.25 4.16 -3.64
N ASN A 37 -10.72 3.02 -4.07
CA ASN A 37 -11.43 2.06 -4.89
C ASN A 37 -11.57 0.75 -4.10
N SER A 38 -12.80 0.35 -3.81
CA SER A 38 -13.08 -0.79 -2.91
C SER A 38 -13.07 -2.16 -3.61
N SER A 39 -12.64 -2.24 -4.87
CA SER A 39 -12.64 -3.48 -5.66
C SER A 39 -11.39 -4.35 -5.49
N SER A 40 -10.39 -3.93 -4.71
CA SER A 40 -9.14 -4.69 -4.56
C SER A 40 -9.27 -5.85 -3.56
N SER A 41 -8.92 -7.06 -4.01
CA SER A 41 -8.71 -8.25 -3.16
C SER A 41 -7.36 -8.92 -3.41
N GLY A 42 -6.35 -8.16 -3.83
CA GLY A 42 -5.05 -8.64 -4.32
C GLY A 42 -3.92 -7.65 -4.03
N PRO A 43 -2.84 -7.63 -4.83
CA PRO A 43 -1.81 -6.59 -4.72
C PRO A 43 -2.43 -5.20 -4.86
N GLU A 44 -1.98 -4.25 -4.05
CA GLU A 44 -2.61 -2.94 -3.95
C GLU A 44 -1.69 -1.83 -4.47
N LEU A 45 -2.25 -0.89 -5.24
CA LEU A 45 -1.56 0.31 -5.69
C LEU A 45 -2.03 1.52 -4.89
N HIS A 46 -1.12 2.13 -4.14
CA HIS A 46 -1.41 3.34 -3.37
C HIS A 46 -0.53 4.50 -3.83
N ILE A 47 -1.16 5.64 -4.09
CA ILE A 47 -0.48 6.89 -4.40
C ILE A 47 -0.52 7.78 -3.17
N VAL A 48 0.66 8.18 -2.68
CA VAL A 48 0.82 9.20 -1.64
C VAL A 48 1.51 10.38 -2.27
N SER A 49 0.90 11.56 -2.20
CA SER A 49 1.39 12.69 -2.96
C SER A 49 1.31 14.03 -2.23
N VAL A 50 2.32 14.87 -2.43
CA VAL A 50 2.31 16.26 -2.00
C VAL A 50 2.75 17.20 -3.12
N TYR A 51 2.52 18.50 -2.97
CA TYR A 51 3.27 19.47 -3.74
C TYR A 51 4.66 19.66 -3.11
N GLU A 52 4.70 19.84 -1.79
CA GLU A 52 5.94 20.13 -1.05
C GLU A 52 5.90 19.57 0.38
N THR A 53 7.07 19.41 0.99
CA THR A 53 7.19 19.11 2.43
C THR A 53 7.65 20.34 3.26
N ARG A 54 8.02 21.43 2.57
CA ARG A 54 8.49 22.70 3.13
C ARG A 54 8.20 23.84 2.15
N SER A 55 8.13 25.08 2.62
CA SER A 55 7.68 26.23 1.80
C SER A 55 8.73 27.31 1.60
N ASP A 56 9.95 27.09 2.04
CA ASP A 56 11.10 27.99 1.85
C ASP A 56 11.86 27.62 0.56
N HIS A 57 11.12 27.53 -0.54
CA HIS A 57 11.66 27.37 -1.89
C HIS A 57 11.33 28.61 -2.72
N SER A 58 12.03 28.77 -3.83
CA SER A 58 11.80 29.85 -4.79
C SER A 58 12.29 29.45 -6.17
N PHE A 59 12.14 30.33 -7.15
CA PHE A 59 12.65 30.06 -8.49
C PHE A 59 14.16 29.78 -8.46
N GLY A 60 14.55 28.56 -8.82
CA GLY A 60 15.95 28.14 -8.87
C GLY A 60 16.55 27.72 -7.53
N ASP A 61 15.78 27.76 -6.44
CA ASP A 61 16.18 27.28 -5.12
C ASP A 61 15.12 26.32 -4.57
N HIS A 62 15.48 25.04 -4.56
CA HIS A 62 14.60 23.93 -4.20
C HIS A 62 15.30 23.11 -3.12
N PRO A 63 15.25 23.53 -1.84
CA PRO A 63 15.85 22.75 -0.77
C PRO A 63 15.05 21.46 -0.56
N GLN A 64 15.76 20.36 -0.36
CA GLN A 64 15.12 19.08 -0.03
C GLN A 64 14.44 19.17 1.33
N GLY A 65 13.20 18.68 1.40
CA GLY A 65 12.54 18.41 2.66
C GLY A 65 12.37 16.91 2.91
N THR A 66 11.73 16.55 4.02
CA THR A 66 11.58 15.16 4.43
C THR A 66 10.11 14.84 4.66
N ALA A 67 9.68 13.70 4.13
CA ALA A 67 8.40 13.08 4.39
C ALA A 67 8.63 11.73 5.10
N ASN A 68 8.06 11.54 6.29
CA ASN A 68 8.11 10.28 7.01
C ASN A 68 6.94 9.39 6.56
N VAL A 69 7.26 8.15 6.19
CA VAL A 69 6.27 7.16 5.72
C VAL A 69 6.31 5.96 6.65
N HIS A 70 5.28 5.86 7.50
CA HIS A 70 5.11 4.75 8.44
C HIS A 70 4.22 3.69 7.80
N ILE A 71 4.77 2.51 7.53
CA ILE A 71 4.01 1.38 7.00
C ILE A 71 3.81 0.39 8.14
N VAL A 72 2.57 0.32 8.62
CA VAL A 72 2.22 -0.38 9.85
C VAL A 72 1.21 -1.49 9.58
N ASN A 73 1.15 -2.43 10.52
CA ASN A 73 0.43 -3.70 10.41
C ASN A 73 1.00 -4.62 9.30
N GLY A 74 0.95 -5.94 9.52
CA GLY A 74 1.58 -6.92 8.63
C GLY A 74 0.56 -7.69 7.78
N GLY A 75 0.27 -7.21 6.58
CA GLY A 75 -0.55 -7.90 5.58
C GLY A 75 0.23 -8.89 4.72
N SER A 76 -0.43 -9.92 4.20
CA SER A 76 0.15 -10.81 3.18
C SER A 76 -0.05 -10.32 1.75
N ALA A 77 -0.89 -9.30 1.53
CA ALA A 77 -1.07 -8.67 0.23
C ALA A 77 0.12 -7.73 -0.04
N PRO A 78 0.89 -7.94 -1.13
CA PRO A 78 1.95 -7.02 -1.51
C PRO A 78 1.39 -5.64 -1.86
N ILE A 79 2.05 -4.57 -1.40
CA ILE A 79 1.68 -3.20 -1.76
C ILE A 79 2.71 -2.58 -2.70
N THR A 80 2.24 -1.79 -3.66
CA THR A 80 3.05 -0.87 -4.46
C THR A 80 2.72 0.56 -4.04
N LEU A 81 3.75 1.34 -3.75
CA LEU A 81 3.61 2.75 -3.38
C LEU A 81 4.13 3.65 -4.50
N VAL A 82 3.34 4.62 -4.92
CA VAL A 82 3.82 5.76 -5.71
C VAL A 82 3.91 6.95 -4.78
N LEU A 83 5.13 7.40 -4.54
CA LEU A 83 5.41 8.57 -3.71
C LEU A 83 5.72 9.74 -4.64
N SER A 84 4.87 10.77 -4.61
CA SER A 84 4.95 11.88 -5.56
C SER A 84 5.12 13.22 -4.86
N SER A 85 6.05 14.04 -5.36
CA SER A 85 6.23 15.43 -4.90
C SER A 85 6.63 16.34 -6.05
N TYR A 86 6.22 17.61 -6.03
CA TYR A 86 6.81 18.61 -6.93
C TYR A 86 8.23 18.92 -6.48
N GLU A 87 8.36 19.40 -5.24
CA GLU A 87 9.60 19.80 -4.60
C GLU A 87 10.49 18.61 -4.23
N PRO A 88 11.82 18.80 -4.12
CA PRO A 88 12.70 17.71 -3.76
C PRO A 88 12.38 17.13 -2.38
N THR A 89 12.25 15.80 -2.32
CA THR A 89 11.73 15.13 -1.12
C THR A 89 12.54 13.89 -0.78
N LEU A 90 13.00 13.81 0.46
CA LEU A 90 13.47 12.57 1.09
C LEU A 90 12.28 11.83 1.71
N TRP A 91 11.96 10.66 1.19
CA TRP A 91 10.96 9.75 1.74
C TRP A 91 11.62 8.81 2.76
N ASN A 92 11.43 9.10 4.04
CA ASN A 92 12.01 8.36 5.16
C ASN A 92 11.06 7.28 5.66
N PHE A 93 11.37 6.02 5.40
CA PHE A 93 10.51 4.90 5.72
C PHE A 93 10.74 4.34 7.13
N SER A 94 9.65 3.98 7.80
CA SER A 94 9.62 3.08 8.94
C SER A 94 8.61 1.97 8.64
N ILE A 95 9.06 0.71 8.62
CA ILE A 95 8.26 -0.42 8.13
C ILE A 95 8.17 -1.49 9.21
N ASP A 96 6.94 -1.84 9.61
CA ASP A 96 6.69 -2.93 10.55
C ASP A 96 7.10 -4.28 9.98
N SER A 97 7.50 -5.20 10.86
CA SER A 97 7.82 -6.56 10.48
C SER A 97 6.60 -7.27 9.86
N GLY A 98 6.79 -7.93 8.72
CA GLY A 98 5.75 -8.71 8.06
C GLY A 98 4.95 -7.95 7.00
N VAL A 99 5.21 -6.64 6.82
CA VAL A 99 4.76 -5.90 5.64
C VAL A 99 5.48 -6.44 4.40
N VAL A 100 4.73 -6.64 3.31
CA VAL A 100 5.28 -6.99 2.00
C VAL A 100 5.14 -5.81 1.05
N ILE A 101 6.26 -5.17 0.70
CA ILE A 101 6.32 -4.12 -0.32
C ILE A 101 6.85 -4.76 -1.60
N ASP A 102 6.10 -4.63 -2.70
CA ASP A 102 6.52 -5.11 -4.01
C ASP A 102 7.41 -4.08 -4.72
N GLN A 103 7.00 -2.80 -4.67
CA GLN A 103 7.72 -1.71 -5.34
C GLN A 103 7.41 -0.36 -4.71
N VAL A 104 8.39 0.55 -4.76
CA VAL A 104 8.21 1.99 -4.50
C VAL A 104 8.62 2.78 -5.73
N ILE A 105 7.69 3.55 -6.28
CA ILE A 105 7.93 4.44 -7.41
C ILE A 105 8.08 5.87 -6.87
N LEU A 106 9.26 6.45 -7.05
CA LEU A 106 9.52 7.85 -6.68
C LEU A 106 9.23 8.75 -7.88
N ASN A 107 8.10 9.45 -7.85
CA ASN A 107 7.65 10.34 -8.91
C ASN A 107 7.85 11.82 -8.54
N GLY A 108 8.21 12.67 -9.49
CA GLY A 108 8.24 14.11 -9.24
C GLY A 108 8.98 14.94 -10.27
N TYR A 109 8.72 16.25 -10.29
CA TYR A 109 9.48 17.14 -11.17
C TYR A 109 10.94 17.27 -10.71
N HIS A 110 11.16 17.50 -9.41
CA HIS A 110 12.47 17.61 -8.78
C HIS A 110 12.93 16.30 -8.14
N ASP A 111 14.17 16.28 -7.65
CA ASP A 111 14.85 15.10 -7.11
C ASP A 111 14.08 14.43 -5.97
N GLN A 112 13.91 13.11 -6.07
CA GLN A 112 13.26 12.30 -5.05
C GLN A 112 14.26 11.29 -4.52
N GLU A 113 14.29 11.10 -3.22
CA GLU A 113 15.17 10.14 -2.56
C GLU A 113 14.38 9.31 -1.56
N ALA A 114 14.82 8.09 -1.27
CA ALA A 114 14.23 7.27 -0.22
C ALA A 114 15.31 6.66 0.67
N GLN A 115 14.98 6.53 1.95
CA GLN A 115 15.81 5.85 2.94
C GLN A 115 14.95 4.97 3.85
N GLY A 116 15.56 3.97 4.49
CA GLY A 116 14.84 3.03 5.36
C GLY A 116 14.10 1.93 4.60
N ILE A 117 14.38 1.75 3.30
CA ILE A 117 13.83 0.70 2.44
C ILE A 117 14.93 0.12 1.55
N ASP A 118 14.76 -1.12 1.10
CA ASP A 118 15.67 -1.77 0.14
C ASP A 118 15.67 -1.01 -1.19
N SER A 119 16.85 -0.62 -1.67
CA SER A 119 17.00 0.10 -2.93
C SER A 119 16.66 -0.75 -4.15
N GLY A 120 16.66 -2.09 -4.02
CA GLY A 120 16.17 -2.99 -5.08
C GLY A 120 14.67 -2.88 -5.36
N LEU A 121 13.89 -2.28 -4.44
CA LEU A 121 12.45 -2.05 -4.60
C LEU A 121 12.13 -0.67 -5.21
N ILE A 122 13.12 0.21 -5.34
CA ILE A 122 12.92 1.60 -5.76
C ILE A 122 12.97 1.70 -7.29
N VAL A 123 11.97 2.36 -7.86
CA VAL A 123 11.94 2.79 -9.26
C VAL A 123 11.90 4.31 -9.35
N ASN A 124 12.88 4.88 -10.05
CA ASN A 124 13.00 6.32 -10.20
C ASN A 124 12.16 6.84 -11.39
N LYS A 125 11.17 7.66 -11.07
CA LYS A 125 10.29 8.39 -12.00
C LYS A 125 10.28 9.88 -11.69
N TYR A 126 11.42 10.43 -11.31
CA TYR A 126 11.57 11.87 -11.13
C TYR A 126 12.53 12.47 -12.15
N GLY A 127 12.49 13.80 -12.26
CA GLY A 127 13.33 14.57 -13.16
C GLY A 127 12.67 14.83 -14.52
N VAL A 128 13.07 15.94 -15.13
CA VAL A 128 12.51 16.43 -16.39
C VAL A 128 12.58 15.35 -17.48
N GLY A 129 11.42 14.96 -18.01
CA GLY A 129 11.29 13.97 -19.07
C GLY A 129 11.22 12.51 -18.60
N ASN A 130 11.26 12.24 -17.29
CA ASN A 130 11.17 10.88 -16.74
C ASN A 130 9.98 10.66 -15.79
N TYR A 131 9.33 11.74 -15.33
CA TYR A 131 8.16 11.63 -14.45
C TYR A 131 6.85 11.28 -15.17
N PHE A 132 5.92 10.71 -14.41
CA PHE A 132 4.55 10.47 -14.85
C PHE A 132 3.72 11.75 -14.83
N ALA A 133 3.79 12.49 -13.72
CA ALA A 133 3.27 13.85 -13.59
C ALA A 133 4.23 14.68 -12.73
N ALA A 134 4.31 15.99 -13.00
CA ALA A 134 5.17 16.88 -12.23
C ALA A 134 4.76 16.96 -10.75
N CYS A 135 3.45 16.87 -10.49
CA CYS A 135 2.84 16.85 -9.16
C CYS A 135 1.40 16.33 -9.23
N ALA A 136 0.81 16.02 -8.07
CA ALA A 136 -0.59 15.60 -7.96
C ALA A 136 -1.09 15.74 -6.51
N PHE A 137 -1.62 16.90 -6.10
CA PHE A 137 -2.05 17.10 -4.71
C PHE A 137 -3.57 17.19 -4.51
N THR A 138 -4.36 17.05 -5.58
CA THR A 138 -5.82 17.15 -5.53
C THR A 138 -6.47 16.17 -6.50
N TRP A 139 -7.39 15.37 -5.99
CA TRP A 139 -8.22 14.47 -6.78
C TRP A 139 -9.49 15.15 -7.30
N PRO A 140 -9.93 14.90 -8.55
CA PRO A 140 -9.17 14.43 -9.72
C PRO A 140 -8.74 15.65 -10.57
N SER A 141 -7.86 16.50 -10.03
CA SER A 141 -7.46 17.77 -10.69
C SER A 141 -6.32 17.57 -11.69
N ASP A 142 -6.36 18.35 -12.77
CA ASP A 142 -5.34 18.44 -13.82
C ASP A 142 -4.76 19.86 -13.99
N THR A 143 -4.95 20.73 -12.98
CA THR A 143 -4.61 22.15 -13.05
C THR A 143 -3.18 22.47 -12.60
N GLN A 144 -2.66 23.63 -13.04
CA GLN A 144 -1.38 24.22 -12.58
C GLN A 144 -0.14 23.32 -12.77
N GLY A 145 -0.16 22.44 -13.77
CA GLY A 145 0.94 21.50 -14.03
C GLY A 145 0.87 20.23 -13.16
N CYS A 146 -0.07 20.15 -12.22
CA CYS A 146 -0.34 18.93 -11.47
C CYS A 146 -1.44 18.11 -12.16
N ASN A 147 -1.04 17.02 -12.83
CA ASN A 147 -1.94 16.14 -13.56
C ASN A 147 -2.22 14.86 -12.77
N THR A 148 -3.16 14.93 -11.82
CA THR A 148 -3.53 13.76 -11.00
C THR A 148 -4.04 12.60 -11.87
N PRO A 149 -4.99 12.77 -12.83
CA PRO A 149 -5.41 11.69 -13.71
C PRO A 149 -4.26 11.05 -14.50
N GLY A 150 -3.31 11.85 -14.98
CA GLY A 150 -2.12 11.37 -15.67
C GLY A 150 -1.19 10.54 -14.78
N LEU A 151 -0.97 10.97 -13.53
CA LEU A 151 -0.19 10.19 -12.56
C LEU A 151 -0.84 8.82 -12.32
N VAL A 152 -2.16 8.79 -12.15
CA VAL A 152 -2.93 7.57 -11.92
C VAL A 152 -2.79 6.63 -13.11
N SER A 153 -3.19 7.08 -14.31
CA SER A 153 -3.14 6.26 -15.52
C SER A 153 -1.74 5.71 -15.80
N ALA A 154 -0.70 6.54 -15.68
CA ALA A 154 0.67 6.08 -15.92
C ALA A 154 1.16 5.09 -14.85
N SER A 155 0.72 5.24 -13.59
CA SER A 155 1.04 4.29 -12.53
C SER A 155 0.35 2.95 -12.74
N GLU A 156 -0.92 2.97 -13.15
CA GLU A 156 -1.68 1.76 -13.49
C GLU A 156 -1.07 1.06 -14.72
N ASP A 157 -0.75 1.80 -15.77
CA ASP A 157 -0.10 1.26 -16.98
C ASP A 157 1.29 0.66 -16.68
N PHE A 158 2.06 1.29 -15.79
CA PHE A 158 3.41 0.84 -15.45
C PHE A 158 3.40 -0.42 -14.58
N THR A 159 2.47 -0.51 -13.63
CA THR A 159 2.41 -1.59 -12.64
C THR A 159 1.49 -2.73 -13.06
N GLY A 160 0.53 -2.48 -13.95
CA GLY A 160 -0.56 -3.39 -14.26
C GLY A 160 -1.59 -3.54 -13.14
N LEU A 161 -1.53 -2.68 -12.10
CA LEU A 161 -2.46 -2.65 -10.97
C LEU A 161 -3.47 -1.52 -11.15
N GLU A 162 -4.73 -1.76 -10.79
CA GLU A 162 -5.71 -0.68 -10.65
C GLU A 162 -5.43 0.12 -9.36
N LEU A 163 -5.66 1.43 -9.39
CA LEU A 163 -5.49 2.28 -8.22
C LEU A 163 -6.40 1.83 -7.07
N THR A 164 -5.80 1.46 -5.94
CA THR A 164 -6.51 1.14 -4.69
C THR A 164 -6.84 2.41 -3.91
N SER A 165 -5.86 3.30 -3.74
CA SER A 165 -6.11 4.59 -3.10
C SER A 165 -5.17 5.69 -3.56
N PHE A 166 -5.68 6.92 -3.53
CA PHE A 166 -4.91 8.15 -3.64
C PHE A 166 -5.10 8.97 -2.37
N SER A 167 -4.00 9.41 -1.77
CA SER A 167 -3.98 10.29 -0.60
C SER A 167 -3.00 11.41 -0.86
N ALA A 168 -3.48 12.65 -0.87
CA ALA A 168 -2.61 13.78 -1.12
C ALA A 168 -2.96 15.05 -0.35
N ALA A 169 -2.00 15.94 -0.22
CA ALA A 169 -2.18 17.28 0.35
C ALA A 169 -1.27 18.27 -0.38
N TYR A 170 -1.57 19.56 -0.35
CA TYR A 170 -0.62 20.54 -0.90
C TYR A 170 0.73 20.43 -0.17
N ARG A 171 0.71 20.41 1.16
CA ARG A 171 1.91 20.20 1.98
C ARG A 171 1.62 19.28 3.15
N ALA A 172 2.53 18.35 3.42
CA ALA A 172 2.52 17.43 4.57
C ALA A 172 3.93 16.83 4.74
N THR A 173 4.23 16.29 5.91
CA THR A 173 5.54 15.67 6.21
C THR A 173 5.43 14.30 6.88
N ASP A 174 4.22 13.83 7.22
CA ASP A 174 4.05 12.59 7.95
C ASP A 174 2.83 11.80 7.45
N PHE A 175 3.06 10.53 7.11
CA PHE A 175 2.08 9.64 6.49
C PHE A 175 2.07 8.28 7.16
N THR A 176 0.88 7.70 7.33
CA THR A 176 0.72 6.33 7.83
C THR A 176 -0.04 5.48 6.82
N VAL A 177 0.57 4.38 6.38
CA VAL A 177 -0.04 3.33 5.56
C VAL A 177 -0.32 2.13 6.46
N VAL A 178 -1.59 1.89 6.75
CA VAL A 178 -2.04 0.76 7.56
C VAL A 178 -2.42 -0.38 6.63
N THR A 179 -1.59 -1.42 6.52
CA THR A 179 -1.83 -2.51 5.56
C THR A 179 -2.92 -3.49 6.00
N SER A 180 -3.62 -4.08 5.03
CA SER A 180 -4.68 -5.05 5.26
C SER A 180 -4.13 -6.42 5.68
N HIS A 181 -4.64 -6.98 6.78
CA HIS A 181 -4.43 -8.39 7.07
C HIS A 181 -5.43 -9.22 6.25
N ILE A 182 -4.95 -10.07 5.34
CA ILE A 182 -5.77 -11.19 4.84
C ILE A 182 -5.63 -12.33 5.85
N PRO A 183 -6.69 -12.68 6.60
CA PRO A 183 -6.64 -13.80 7.50
C PRO A 183 -6.56 -15.06 6.64
N VAL A 184 -5.49 -15.85 6.77
CA VAL A 184 -5.42 -17.15 6.10
C VAL A 184 -6.66 -17.94 6.54
N PRO A 185 -7.57 -18.33 5.62
CA PRO A 185 -8.80 -18.98 6.03
C PRO A 185 -8.46 -20.21 6.87
N ALA A 186 -9.19 -20.43 7.96
CA ALA A 186 -9.02 -21.58 8.85
C ALA A 186 -9.00 -22.95 8.11
N ALA A 187 -9.44 -22.99 6.85
CA ALA A 187 -9.27 -24.11 5.92
C ALA A 187 -7.81 -24.58 5.76
N ALA A 188 -6.82 -23.69 5.80
CA ALA A 188 -5.40 -24.07 5.73
C ALA A 188 -4.98 -24.95 6.93
N TRP A 189 -5.59 -24.76 8.10
CA TRP A 189 -5.40 -25.61 9.28
C TRP A 189 -6.18 -26.93 9.21
N LEU A 190 -7.31 -26.96 8.48
CA LEU A 190 -8.10 -28.18 8.26
C LEU A 190 -7.39 -29.17 7.32
N PHE A 191 -6.63 -28.71 6.34
CA PHE A 191 -5.84 -29.61 5.47
C PHE A 191 -4.66 -30.26 6.22
N GLY A 192 -4.07 -29.58 7.20
CA GLY A 192 -3.03 -30.17 8.05
C GLY A 192 -3.55 -31.26 9.00
N SER A 193 -4.79 -31.11 9.49
CA SER A 193 -5.41 -32.06 10.42
C SER A 193 -6.06 -33.27 9.73
N ALA A 194 -6.49 -33.14 8.47
CA ALA A 194 -7.01 -34.27 7.68
C ALA A 194 -5.94 -35.33 7.36
N ILE A 195 -4.67 -34.95 7.22
CA ILE A 195 -3.56 -35.88 6.93
C ILE A 195 -3.21 -36.72 8.18
N ILE A 196 -3.30 -36.13 9.38
CA ILE A 196 -3.05 -36.85 10.65
C ILE A 196 -4.18 -37.84 10.96
N GLY A 197 -5.43 -37.50 10.61
CA GLY A 197 -6.59 -38.38 10.78
C GLY A 197 -6.52 -39.67 9.94
N LEU A 198 -6.01 -39.62 8.72
CA LEU A 198 -5.90 -40.81 7.85
C LEU A 198 -4.77 -41.77 8.27
N ALA A 199 -3.69 -41.27 8.87
CA ALA A 199 -2.60 -42.12 9.35
C ALA A 199 -2.97 -42.93 10.61
N GLY A 200 -3.89 -42.43 11.44
CA GLY A 200 -4.34 -43.09 12.67
C GLY A 200 -5.26 -44.31 12.44
N LEU A 201 -5.95 -44.40 11.29
CA LEU A 201 -6.85 -45.51 11.00
C LEU A 201 -6.15 -46.79 10.52
N LYS A 202 -4.90 -46.71 10.05
CA LYS A 202 -4.17 -47.90 9.57
C LYS A 202 -3.60 -48.78 10.69
N LYS A 203 -3.56 -48.33 11.95
CA LYS A 203 -2.92 -49.06 13.06
C LYS A 203 -3.86 -49.93 13.90
N LYS A 204 -5.14 -50.04 13.56
CA LYS A 204 -6.15 -50.75 14.40
C LYS A 204 -6.79 -51.99 13.76
N LEU A 205 -6.20 -52.52 12.68
CA LEU A 205 -6.74 -53.67 11.92
C LEU A 205 -5.78 -54.87 11.78
N THR A 206 -4.82 -55.02 12.69
CA THR A 206 -4.01 -56.25 12.83
C THR A 206 -3.99 -56.69 14.28
#